data_AF-A0A812S5J1-F1
#
_entry.id   AF-A0A812S5J1-F1
#
_cell.length_a   1.000
_cell.length_b   1.000
_cell.length_c   1.000
_cell.angle_alpha   90.00
_cell.angle_beta   90.00
_cell.angle_gamma   90.00
#
_symmetry.space_group_name_H-M   'P 1'
#
loop_
_entity.id
_entity.type
_entity.pdbx_description
1 polymer ?
#
loop_
_entity_poly.entity_id
_entity_poly.type
_entity_poly.pdbx_seq_one_letter_code
_entity_poly.pdbx_strand_id
1 'polypeptide(L)'
;MALEQSLKEILGMKSGAPKDFEAWQSLAKPPEIYDPPQRARFCLTRFVYCAGKSSLCCLIPPARLCLAPCCQNRFADITQSDVWLEQMLQVPSHQNTPHALKGAWWLQENIAGEGILTFHDAEWVSEATGMKSSKVNWTIDAWNLWGVILTCNGYWTGGGHLLEMSPDGKWIHITFGPGKAAHWIYVIQPGDVFKTPEGEVLDVTPGEDMMRISQDSLDTSSKITFQYLVRRVAYLDDSGKLVKTPNYDKLMKVAKKGSQFCCFDCGDAKLDAIQRTQNYRVATPPAQVTMSESV
;
A
#
# COMPACT_ATOMS: atom_id res chain seq x y z
N MET A 1 -24.04 7.72 15.48
CA MET A 1 -24.37 7.78 14.04
C MET A 1 -23.20 7.42 13.13
N ALA A 2 -21.99 8.01 13.25
CA ALA A 2 -20.86 7.69 12.35
C ALA A 2 -20.34 6.23 12.46
N LEU A 3 -20.28 5.66 13.67
CA LEU A 3 -19.85 4.26 13.90
C LEU A 3 -20.81 3.23 13.27
N GLU A 4 -22.12 3.50 13.30
CA GLU A 4 -23.12 2.61 12.66
C GLU A 4 -23.05 2.68 11.14
N GLN A 5 -22.58 3.80 10.58
CA GLN A 5 -22.42 3.97 9.14
C GLN A 5 -21.14 3.29 8.64
N SER A 6 -20.03 3.39 9.40
CA SER A 6 -18.79 2.67 9.07
C SER A 6 -18.95 1.15 9.26
N LEU A 7 -19.65 0.70 10.31
CA LEU A 7 -20.06 -0.69 10.44
C LEU A 7 -20.97 -1.11 9.29
N LYS A 8 -21.96 -0.32 8.86
CA LYS A 8 -22.81 -0.65 7.71
C LYS A 8 -22.05 -0.72 6.38
N GLU A 9 -20.98 0.06 6.20
CA GLU A 9 -20.10 -0.01 5.03
C GLU A 9 -19.16 -1.23 5.08
N ILE A 10 -18.60 -1.54 6.26
CA ILE A 10 -17.87 -2.79 6.53
C ILE A 10 -18.78 -4.01 6.32
N LEU A 11 -20.03 -3.95 6.79
CA LEU A 11 -21.06 -4.98 6.61
C LEU A 11 -21.63 -5.01 5.19
N GLY A 12 -21.42 -3.95 4.40
CA GLY A 12 -21.88 -3.84 3.01
C GLY A 12 -20.88 -4.44 2.01
N MET A 13 -19.58 -4.35 2.30
CA MET A 13 -18.56 -5.09 1.54
C MET A 13 -18.57 -6.55 1.98
N LYS A 14 -19.01 -7.43 1.09
CA LYS A 14 -18.95 -8.86 1.33
C LYS A 14 -17.49 -9.31 1.29
N SER A 15 -17.08 -10.07 2.31
CA SER A 15 -15.82 -10.79 2.31
C SER A 15 -15.62 -11.52 0.98
N GLY A 16 -14.48 -11.27 0.35
CA GLY A 16 -14.00 -12.04 -0.80
C GLY A 16 -13.09 -13.19 -0.39
N ALA A 17 -12.79 -13.34 0.91
CA ALA A 17 -11.92 -14.41 1.39
C ALA A 17 -12.53 -15.79 1.06
N PRO A 18 -11.68 -16.83 0.90
CA PRO A 18 -12.16 -18.19 0.75
C PRO A 18 -13.11 -18.54 1.90
N LYS A 19 -14.27 -19.15 1.57
CA LYS A 19 -15.22 -19.63 2.58
C LYS A 19 -14.58 -20.59 3.59
N ASP A 20 -13.56 -21.32 3.14
CA ASP A 20 -12.72 -22.18 3.95
C ASP A 20 -11.27 -21.65 3.91
N PHE A 21 -11.05 -20.55 4.63
CA PHE A 21 -9.75 -19.88 4.67
C PHE A 21 -8.68 -20.80 5.30
N GLU A 22 -9.09 -21.68 6.23
CA GLU A 22 -8.22 -22.70 6.84
C GLU A 22 -7.77 -23.78 5.86
N ALA A 23 -8.65 -24.27 5.01
CA ALA A 23 -8.23 -25.19 3.94
C ALA A 23 -7.34 -24.47 2.93
N TRP A 24 -7.70 -23.26 2.52
CA TRP A 24 -6.89 -22.49 1.55
C TRP A 24 -5.49 -22.19 2.08
N GLN A 25 -5.34 -21.73 3.33
CA GLN A 25 -4.02 -21.42 3.91
C GLN A 25 -3.10 -22.64 3.94
N SER A 26 -3.65 -23.86 4.08
CA SER A 26 -2.85 -25.10 4.11
C SER A 26 -2.25 -25.45 2.75
N LEU A 27 -2.86 -24.94 1.68
CA LEU A 27 -2.45 -25.15 0.30
C LEU A 27 -1.61 -23.98 -0.23
N ALA A 28 -1.90 -22.77 0.22
CA ALA A 28 -1.25 -21.55 -0.23
C ALA A 28 0.23 -21.53 0.15
N LYS A 29 1.07 -21.32 -0.86
CA LYS A 29 2.51 -21.12 -0.70
C LYS A 29 2.88 -19.76 -1.29
N PRO A 30 3.76 -19.00 -0.62
CA PRO A 30 4.31 -17.81 -1.25
C PRO A 30 5.15 -18.24 -2.47
N PRO A 31 5.26 -17.39 -3.50
CA PRO A 31 6.10 -17.69 -4.66
C PRO A 31 7.57 -17.72 -4.25
N GLU A 32 8.31 -18.75 -4.63
CA GLU A 32 9.75 -18.85 -4.36
C GLU A 32 10.56 -17.85 -5.18
N ILE A 33 10.06 -17.53 -6.39
CA ILE A 33 10.65 -16.54 -7.29
C ILE A 33 9.88 -15.22 -7.16
N TYR A 34 10.61 -14.17 -6.85
CA TYR A 34 10.13 -12.80 -6.93
C TYR A 34 10.42 -12.26 -8.33
N ASP A 35 9.41 -12.36 -9.19
CA ASP A 35 9.43 -11.84 -10.56
C ASP A 35 8.17 -11.00 -10.79
N PRO A 36 8.15 -9.74 -10.31
CA PRO A 36 7.01 -8.87 -10.46
C PRO A 36 6.57 -8.80 -11.93
N PRO A 37 5.34 -9.25 -12.29
CA PRO A 37 4.92 -9.28 -13.69
C PRO A 37 4.93 -7.91 -14.36
N GLN A 38 4.82 -6.83 -13.56
CA GLN A 38 4.98 -5.47 -14.04
C GLN A 38 6.39 -5.13 -14.56
N ARG A 39 7.41 -5.97 -14.26
CA ARG A 39 8.75 -5.89 -14.87
C ARG A 39 8.79 -6.42 -16.29
N ALA A 40 7.86 -7.30 -16.66
CA ALA A 40 7.89 -7.97 -17.95
C ALA A 40 7.70 -6.98 -19.10
N ARG A 41 8.56 -7.09 -20.12
CA ARG A 41 8.66 -6.21 -21.30
C ARG A 41 7.49 -6.38 -22.30
N PHE A 42 6.24 -6.52 -21.88
CA PHE A 42 5.12 -6.58 -22.83
C PHE A 42 4.80 -5.16 -23.34
N CYS A 43 4.61 -5.00 -24.65
CA CYS A 43 4.43 -3.69 -25.30
C CYS A 43 3.19 -2.93 -24.79
N LEU A 44 2.08 -3.64 -24.55
CA LEU A 44 0.83 -3.05 -24.07
C LEU A 44 0.91 -2.66 -22.58
N THR A 45 1.55 -3.49 -21.75
CA THR A 45 1.81 -3.15 -20.33
C THR A 45 2.81 -2.01 -20.24
N ARG A 46 3.80 -1.94 -21.14
CA ARG A 46 4.72 -0.80 -21.24
C ARG A 46 3.95 0.48 -21.54
N PHE A 47 2.98 0.50 -22.45
CA PHE A 47 2.19 1.72 -22.70
C PHE A 47 1.38 2.18 -21.48
N VAL A 48 0.69 1.26 -20.79
CA VAL A 48 -0.05 1.58 -19.56
C VAL A 48 0.90 2.05 -18.44
N TYR A 49 2.06 1.40 -18.32
CA TYR A 49 3.12 1.76 -17.38
C TYR A 49 3.72 3.13 -17.68
N CYS A 50 4.09 3.37 -18.94
CA CYS A 50 4.54 4.64 -19.48
C CYS A 50 3.53 5.74 -19.20
N ALA A 51 2.27 5.53 -19.55
CA ALA A 51 1.21 6.51 -19.33
C ALA A 51 1.00 6.77 -17.83
N GLY A 52 1.09 5.72 -16.99
CA GLY A 52 0.90 5.82 -15.55
C GLY A 52 2.03 6.56 -14.81
N LYS A 53 3.29 6.39 -15.24
CA LYS A 53 4.47 6.99 -14.61
C LYS A 53 5.00 8.24 -15.34
N SER A 54 4.58 8.50 -16.57
CA SER A 54 4.93 9.71 -17.31
C SER A 54 4.41 10.93 -16.57
N SER A 55 5.29 11.93 -16.40
CA SER A 55 4.90 13.18 -15.78
C SER A 55 4.24 14.14 -16.75
N LEU A 56 3.75 13.68 -17.94
CA LEU A 56 3.15 14.45 -19.06
C LEU A 56 3.08 15.94 -18.72
N CYS A 57 4.23 16.63 -18.80
CA CYS A 57 4.48 17.84 -18.00
C CYS A 57 3.48 18.97 -18.30
N CYS A 58 2.83 18.91 -19.46
CA CYS A 58 1.83 19.87 -19.90
C CYS A 58 0.39 19.54 -19.45
N LEU A 59 0.09 18.30 -19.08
CA LEU A 59 -1.27 17.84 -18.73
C LEU A 59 -1.46 17.62 -17.23
N ILE A 60 -0.40 17.23 -16.51
CA ILE A 60 -0.51 16.92 -15.08
C ILE A 60 -0.84 18.16 -14.23
N PRO A 61 -0.14 19.31 -14.36
CA PRO A 61 -0.49 20.51 -13.59
C PRO A 61 -1.95 20.97 -13.80
N PRO A 62 -2.48 21.13 -15.05
CA PRO A 62 -3.87 21.53 -15.23
C PRO A 62 -4.85 20.44 -14.76
N ALA A 63 -4.60 19.15 -15.04
CA ALA A 63 -5.47 18.08 -14.55
C ALA A 63 -5.56 18.05 -13.02
N ARG A 64 -4.44 18.27 -12.33
CA ARG A 64 -4.41 18.32 -10.87
C ARG A 64 -5.16 19.55 -10.34
N LEU A 65 -5.00 20.72 -10.95
CA LEU A 65 -5.74 21.93 -10.58
C LEU A 65 -7.26 21.78 -10.79
N CYS A 66 -7.68 21.09 -11.84
CA CYS A 66 -9.10 20.93 -12.16
C CYS A 66 -9.78 19.79 -11.40
N LEU A 67 -9.06 18.70 -11.11
CA LEU A 67 -9.66 17.44 -10.62
C LEU A 67 -9.33 17.14 -9.16
N ALA A 68 -8.15 17.57 -8.67
CA ALA A 68 -7.77 17.32 -7.29
C ALA A 68 -8.23 18.48 -6.39
N PRO A 69 -8.95 18.20 -5.30
CA PRO A 69 -9.36 19.24 -4.35
C PRO A 69 -8.15 19.93 -3.74
N CYS A 70 -8.13 21.26 -3.80
CA CYS A 70 -7.00 22.07 -3.35
C CYS A 70 -6.82 22.09 -1.82
N CYS A 71 -7.88 21.98 -1.03
CA CYS A 71 -7.84 22.29 0.40
C CYS A 71 -7.53 21.10 1.34
N GLN A 72 -7.46 19.87 0.84
CA GLN A 72 -7.30 18.67 1.70
C GLN A 72 -6.03 17.86 1.41
N ASN A 73 -5.33 18.18 0.32
CA ASN A 73 -4.13 17.46 -0.10
C ASN A 73 -2.88 18.13 0.51
N ARG A 74 -2.03 17.35 1.17
CA ARG A 74 -0.72 17.78 1.63
C ARG A 74 0.34 17.26 0.68
N PHE A 75 1.42 18.01 0.53
CA PHE A 75 2.57 17.57 -0.25
C PHE A 75 3.75 17.32 0.68
N ALA A 76 4.44 16.23 0.42
CA ALA A 76 5.68 15.89 1.09
C ALA A 76 6.78 15.69 0.04
N ASP A 77 7.94 16.25 0.33
CA ASP A 77 9.18 15.81 -0.29
C ASP A 77 9.78 14.74 0.61
N ILE A 78 9.67 13.48 0.19
CA ILE A 78 10.07 12.33 1.03
C ILE A 78 11.57 12.33 1.35
N THR A 79 12.38 13.14 0.66
CA THR A 79 13.84 13.22 0.89
C THR A 79 14.27 14.37 1.81
N GLN A 80 13.37 15.31 2.14
CA GLN A 80 13.73 16.52 2.88
C GLN A 80 13.29 16.52 4.33
N SER A 81 12.22 15.81 4.68
CA SER A 81 11.63 15.86 6.01
C SER A 81 10.86 14.57 6.32
N ASP A 82 10.82 14.22 7.61
CA ASP A 82 10.01 13.12 8.15
C ASP A 82 8.68 13.58 8.74
N VAL A 83 8.39 14.88 8.73
CA VAL A 83 7.19 15.44 9.37
C VAL A 83 5.91 14.79 8.83
N TRP A 84 5.86 14.49 7.54
CA TRP A 84 4.72 13.80 6.92
C TRP A 84 4.56 12.36 7.44
N LEU A 85 5.67 11.67 7.70
CA LEU A 85 5.71 10.31 8.20
C LEU A 85 5.25 10.26 9.66
N GLU A 86 5.76 11.20 10.48
CA GLU A 86 5.31 11.40 11.86
C GLU A 86 3.82 11.70 11.92
N GLN A 87 3.31 12.59 11.06
CA GLN A 87 1.89 12.92 11.00
C GLN A 87 1.02 11.70 10.69
N MET A 88 1.44 10.83 9.77
CA MET A 88 0.72 9.59 9.47
C MET A 88 0.77 8.60 10.65
N LEU A 89 1.92 8.51 11.32
CA LEU A 89 2.14 7.59 12.44
C LEU A 89 1.48 8.05 13.75
N GLN A 90 1.32 9.36 13.96
CA GLN A 90 0.67 9.94 15.13
C GLN A 90 -0.85 9.77 15.13
N VAL A 91 -1.45 9.34 14.01
CA VAL A 91 -2.86 8.93 14.00
C VAL A 91 -3.02 7.79 15.02
N PRO A 92 -3.90 7.93 16.02
CA PRO A 92 -4.10 6.89 17.02
C PRO A 92 -4.46 5.55 16.37
N SER A 93 -3.77 4.49 16.78
CA SER A 93 -4.08 3.14 16.31
C SER A 93 -5.39 2.65 16.92
N HIS A 94 -6.14 1.86 16.17
CA HIS A 94 -7.27 1.12 16.75
C HIS A 94 -6.76 0.11 17.79
N GLN A 95 -7.51 -0.13 18.88
CA GLN A 95 -7.09 -1.09 19.93
C GLN A 95 -6.88 -2.51 19.40
N ASN A 96 -7.67 -2.89 18.39
CA ASN A 96 -7.58 -4.18 17.70
C ASN A 96 -6.56 -4.20 16.55
N THR A 97 -5.76 -3.15 16.35
CA THR A 97 -4.76 -3.16 15.29
C THR A 97 -3.71 -4.22 15.57
N PRO A 98 -3.47 -5.17 14.64
CA PRO A 98 -2.43 -6.18 14.80
C PRO A 98 -1.07 -5.52 14.99
N HIS A 99 -0.33 -5.94 16.02
CA HIS A 99 0.96 -5.33 16.35
C HIS A 99 1.93 -5.37 15.16
N ALA A 100 1.93 -6.49 14.42
CA ALA A 100 2.77 -6.68 13.23
C ALA A 100 2.42 -5.75 12.06
N LEU A 101 1.29 -5.03 12.10
CA LEU A 101 0.88 -4.09 11.04
C LEU A 101 1.08 -2.62 11.43
N LYS A 102 1.46 -2.34 12.69
CA LYS A 102 1.77 -0.98 13.14
C LYS A 102 3.02 -0.45 12.44
N GLY A 103 2.94 0.80 11.96
CA GLY A 103 4.03 1.46 11.26
C GLY A 103 3.64 1.96 9.87
N ALA A 104 4.62 2.56 9.22
CA ALA A 104 4.53 3.05 7.85
C ALA A 104 5.25 2.10 6.91
N TRP A 105 4.60 1.81 5.79
CA TRP A 105 4.97 0.73 4.88
C TRP A 105 5.17 1.27 3.47
N TRP A 106 6.39 1.13 2.96
CA TRP A 106 6.74 1.45 1.58
C TRP A 106 6.32 0.31 0.65
N LEU A 107 5.57 0.67 -0.38
CA LEU A 107 5.11 -0.23 -1.44
C LEU A 107 6.16 -0.25 -2.56
N GLN A 108 7.30 -0.89 -2.27
CA GLN A 108 8.42 -0.98 -3.20
C GLN A 108 7.96 -1.68 -4.49
N GLU A 109 8.13 -1.01 -5.64
CA GLU A 109 7.75 -1.49 -6.98
C GLU A 109 6.25 -1.54 -7.26
N ASN A 110 5.46 -0.85 -6.45
CA ASN A 110 4.07 -0.62 -6.77
C ASN A 110 3.93 0.35 -7.95
N ILE A 111 3.38 -0.16 -9.05
CA ILE A 111 3.15 0.64 -10.25
C ILE A 111 1.92 1.53 -10.15
N ALA A 112 1.06 1.29 -9.16
CA ALA A 112 -0.12 2.11 -8.91
C ALA A 112 0.22 3.48 -8.33
N GLY A 113 1.48 3.93 -8.31
CA GLY A 113 1.84 5.29 -7.88
C GLY A 113 1.57 5.58 -6.39
N GLU A 114 1.11 4.60 -5.62
CA GLU A 114 1.05 4.68 -4.17
C GLU A 114 2.44 4.34 -3.63
N GLY A 115 3.00 5.24 -2.83
CA GLY A 115 4.33 5.09 -2.28
C GLY A 115 4.32 4.41 -0.92
N ILE A 116 3.61 4.98 0.04
CA ILE A 116 3.69 4.61 1.46
C ILE A 116 2.28 4.61 2.04
N LEU A 117 1.97 3.67 2.92
CA LEU A 117 0.72 3.66 3.67
C LEU A 117 0.94 3.31 5.14
N THR A 118 -0.08 3.50 5.96
CA THR A 118 -0.18 2.88 7.29
C THR A 118 -1.38 1.95 7.35
N PHE A 119 -1.27 0.86 8.11
CA PHE A 119 -2.41 -0.05 8.38
C PHE A 119 -3.10 0.25 9.71
N HIS A 120 -2.43 0.95 10.63
CA HIS A 120 -2.95 1.15 11.99
C HIS A 120 -4.12 2.14 12.09
N ASP A 121 -4.30 2.96 11.07
CA ASP A 121 -5.46 3.86 10.94
C ASP A 121 -6.67 3.20 10.26
N ALA A 122 -6.57 1.91 9.90
CA ALA A 122 -7.74 1.16 9.45
C ALA A 122 -8.73 0.95 10.62
N GLU A 123 -10.01 0.81 10.27
CA GLU A 123 -11.06 0.50 11.25
C GLU A 123 -11.05 -1.01 11.52
N TRP A 124 -10.29 -1.43 12.54
CA TRP A 124 -10.12 -2.84 12.91
C TRP A 124 -11.25 -3.34 13.81
N VAL A 125 -12.18 -4.13 13.27
CA VAL A 125 -13.26 -4.75 14.09
C VAL A 125 -12.75 -5.91 14.96
N SER A 126 -11.63 -6.52 14.57
CA SER A 126 -10.89 -7.54 15.32
C SER A 126 -9.41 -7.49 14.94
N GLU A 127 -8.55 -8.26 15.61
CA GLU A 127 -7.15 -8.43 15.19
C GLU A 127 -7.01 -9.17 13.84
N ALA A 128 -8.09 -9.73 13.30
CA ALA A 128 -8.06 -10.44 12.03
C ALA A 128 -8.80 -9.68 10.92
N THR A 129 -9.55 -8.62 11.23
CA THR A 129 -10.42 -7.97 10.25
C THR A 129 -10.43 -6.46 10.43
N GLY A 130 -10.11 -5.73 9.36
CA GLY A 130 -10.13 -4.28 9.36
C GLY A 130 -10.48 -3.67 8.01
N MET A 131 -10.97 -2.44 8.03
CA MET A 131 -11.28 -1.69 6.82
C MET A 131 -10.34 -0.50 6.65
N LYS A 132 -9.52 -0.53 5.61
CA LYS A 132 -8.56 0.53 5.31
C LYS A 132 -9.09 1.41 4.18
N SER A 133 -9.33 2.68 4.49
CA SER A 133 -9.66 3.65 3.44
C SER A 133 -8.43 3.96 2.58
N SER A 134 -8.61 4.06 1.26
CA SER A 134 -7.58 4.59 0.34
C SER A 134 -7.49 6.12 0.34
N LYS A 135 -8.39 6.81 1.06
CA LYS A 135 -8.42 8.29 1.16
C LYS A 135 -7.29 8.89 1.98
N VAL A 136 -6.85 8.18 3.01
CA VAL A 136 -6.09 8.75 4.14
C VAL A 136 -4.97 7.83 4.58
N ASN A 137 -3.87 8.42 5.03
CA ASN A 137 -2.59 7.78 5.30
C ASN A 137 -2.13 6.87 4.15
N TRP A 138 -2.22 7.42 2.93
CA TRP A 138 -1.55 6.93 1.73
C TRP A 138 -0.78 8.10 1.12
N THR A 139 0.47 7.85 0.74
CA THR A 139 1.24 8.74 -0.11
C THR A 139 1.05 8.29 -1.55
N ILE A 140 0.81 9.25 -2.43
CA ILE A 140 0.54 9.03 -3.85
C ILE A 140 1.48 9.94 -4.64
N ASP A 141 2.13 9.42 -5.67
CA ASP A 141 2.98 10.17 -6.59
C ASP A 141 2.25 11.45 -7.07
N ALA A 142 2.80 12.62 -6.74
CA ALA A 142 2.06 13.87 -6.92
C ALA A 142 1.98 14.32 -8.39
N TRP A 143 2.95 13.90 -9.20
CA TRP A 143 3.21 14.47 -10.52
C TRP A 143 3.24 13.41 -11.63
N ASN A 144 2.54 12.29 -11.47
CA ASN A 144 2.23 11.39 -12.58
C ASN A 144 0.72 11.20 -12.76
N LEU A 145 0.33 10.76 -13.96
CA LEU A 145 -1.07 10.64 -14.34
C LEU A 145 -1.84 9.71 -13.40
N TRP A 146 -1.23 8.56 -13.08
CA TRP A 146 -1.89 7.56 -12.26
C TRP A 146 -2.09 8.04 -10.82
N GLY A 147 -1.11 8.75 -10.25
CA GLY A 147 -1.22 9.35 -8.93
C GLY A 147 -2.27 10.47 -8.85
N VAL A 148 -2.45 11.25 -9.93
CA VAL A 148 -3.59 12.18 -10.02
C VAL A 148 -4.92 11.41 -10.07
N ILE A 149 -5.02 10.36 -10.88
CA ILE A 149 -6.22 9.51 -10.97
C ILE A 149 -6.56 8.91 -9.60
N LEU A 150 -5.58 8.35 -8.89
CA LEU A 150 -5.78 7.80 -7.57
C LEU A 150 -6.15 8.85 -6.53
N THR A 151 -5.52 10.03 -6.59
CA THR A 151 -5.90 11.16 -5.73
C THR A 151 -7.38 11.52 -5.91
N CYS A 152 -7.86 11.52 -7.16
CA CYS A 152 -9.24 11.83 -7.51
C CYS A 152 -10.19 10.68 -7.11
N ASN A 153 -9.82 9.43 -7.40
CA ASN A 153 -10.58 8.24 -7.01
C ASN A 153 -10.75 8.18 -5.49
N GLY A 154 -9.64 8.29 -4.76
CA GLY A 154 -9.65 8.40 -3.30
C GLY A 154 -10.58 9.52 -2.84
N TYR A 155 -10.57 10.69 -3.46
CA TYR A 155 -11.51 11.75 -3.05
C TYR A 155 -12.99 11.44 -3.35
N TRP A 156 -13.31 11.06 -4.59
CA TRP A 156 -14.70 10.95 -5.05
C TRP A 156 -15.39 9.66 -4.64
N THR A 157 -14.71 8.53 -4.72
CA THR A 157 -15.30 7.21 -4.44
C THR A 157 -14.85 6.69 -3.07
N GLY A 158 -13.65 7.04 -2.64
CA GLY A 158 -13.18 6.74 -1.30
C GLY A 158 -13.03 5.27 -0.96
N GLY A 159 -12.67 4.47 -1.95
CA GLY A 159 -12.62 3.01 -1.85
C GLY A 159 -12.09 2.48 -0.51
N GLY A 160 -12.76 1.45 -0.02
CA GLY A 160 -12.33 0.67 1.13
C GLY A 160 -11.60 -0.59 0.69
N HIS A 161 -10.56 -0.93 1.45
CA HIS A 161 -9.89 -2.22 1.40
C HIS A 161 -10.29 -2.99 2.65
N LEU A 162 -11.13 -4.03 2.49
CA LEU A 162 -11.37 -4.98 3.58
C LEU A 162 -10.16 -5.89 3.68
N LEU A 163 -9.52 -5.88 4.85
CA LEU A 163 -8.35 -6.67 5.19
C LEU A 163 -8.81 -7.83 6.08
N GLU A 164 -8.48 -9.06 5.69
CA GLU A 164 -8.84 -10.28 6.43
C GLU A 164 -7.60 -11.15 6.60
N MET A 165 -7.12 -11.32 7.82
CA MET A 165 -5.95 -12.14 8.13
C MET A 165 -6.33 -13.62 8.23
N SER A 166 -5.45 -14.49 7.75
CA SER A 166 -5.56 -15.92 7.96
C SER A 166 -5.41 -16.27 9.45
N PRO A 167 -6.00 -17.38 9.93
CA PRO A 167 -5.84 -17.84 11.31
C PRO A 167 -4.38 -17.98 11.78
N ASP A 168 -3.45 -18.33 10.88
CA ASP A 168 -2.03 -18.41 11.19
C ASP A 168 -1.25 -17.09 11.05
N GLY A 169 -1.93 -16.01 10.66
CA GLY A 169 -1.38 -14.67 10.48
C GLY A 169 -0.43 -14.50 9.29
N LYS A 170 -0.23 -15.53 8.47
CA LYS A 170 0.73 -15.48 7.34
C LYS A 170 0.18 -14.79 6.10
N TRP A 171 -1.14 -14.76 5.94
CA TRP A 171 -1.80 -14.19 4.78
C TRP A 171 -2.78 -13.12 5.19
N ILE A 172 -2.86 -12.06 4.39
CA ILE A 172 -3.85 -11.00 4.52
C ILE A 172 -4.57 -10.92 3.19
N HIS A 173 -5.83 -11.32 3.17
CA HIS A 173 -6.72 -11.13 2.03
C HIS A 173 -7.15 -9.66 1.96
N ILE A 174 -7.17 -9.10 0.74
CA ILE A 174 -7.63 -7.74 0.47
C ILE A 174 -8.83 -7.82 -0.47
N THR A 175 -10.00 -7.41 -0.01
CA THR A 175 -11.16 -7.22 -0.88
C THR A 175 -11.27 -5.75 -1.26
N PHE A 176 -11.18 -5.43 -2.57
CA PHE A 176 -11.57 -4.13 -3.11
C PHE A 176 -12.69 -4.28 -4.16
N GLY A 177 -13.84 -3.66 -3.87
CA GLY A 177 -14.99 -3.66 -4.77
C GLY A 177 -15.53 -5.05 -5.18
N PRO A 178 -16.55 -5.08 -6.06
CA PRO A 178 -17.12 -6.32 -6.58
C PRO A 178 -16.31 -6.85 -7.78
N GLY A 179 -15.31 -7.70 -7.58
CA GLY A 179 -14.57 -8.27 -8.74
C GLY A 179 -13.36 -9.17 -8.48
N LYS A 180 -13.58 -10.47 -8.66
CA LYS A 180 -12.74 -11.64 -9.08
C LYS A 180 -11.23 -11.77 -8.78
N ALA A 181 -10.42 -10.72 -8.74
CA ALA A 181 -9.00 -10.93 -8.46
C ALA A 181 -8.81 -11.14 -6.95
N ALA A 182 -8.06 -12.18 -6.59
CA ALA A 182 -7.71 -12.46 -5.22
C ALA A 182 -6.44 -11.67 -4.91
N HIS A 183 -6.55 -10.74 -3.97
CA HIS A 183 -5.43 -9.88 -3.56
C HIS A 183 -4.96 -10.31 -2.20
N TRP A 184 -3.66 -10.53 -2.10
CA TRP A 184 -3.05 -11.11 -0.93
C TRP A 184 -1.83 -10.29 -0.53
N ILE A 185 -1.57 -10.23 0.76
CA ILE A 185 -0.26 -9.89 1.32
C ILE A 185 0.21 -11.12 2.09
N TYR A 186 1.37 -11.63 1.72
CA TYR A 186 2.08 -12.65 2.49
C TYR A 186 3.01 -11.97 3.50
N VAL A 187 2.87 -12.31 4.77
CA VAL A 187 3.77 -11.88 5.84
C VAL A 187 5.00 -12.79 5.82
N ILE A 188 6.17 -12.23 5.52
CA ILE A 188 7.41 -13.02 5.39
C ILE A 188 7.79 -13.63 6.74
N GLN A 189 8.03 -14.94 6.74
CA GLN A 189 8.31 -15.74 7.93
C GLN A 189 9.82 -16.00 8.10
N PRO A 190 10.28 -16.30 9.33
CA PRO A 190 11.63 -16.78 9.55
C PRO A 190 11.93 -18.04 8.74
N GLY A 191 13.04 -18.02 7.99
CA GLY A 191 13.48 -19.13 7.13
C GLY A 191 13.00 -19.05 5.69
N ASP A 192 12.11 -18.12 5.36
CA ASP A 192 11.73 -17.87 3.96
C ASP A 192 12.92 -17.34 3.16
N VAL A 193 13.09 -17.85 1.94
CA VAL A 193 14.13 -17.42 1.00
C VAL A 193 13.47 -17.19 -0.35
N PHE A 194 13.54 -15.95 -0.83
CA PHE A 194 13.05 -15.55 -2.14
C PHE A 194 14.22 -15.27 -3.07
N LYS A 195 14.06 -15.61 -4.36
CA LYS A 195 15.08 -15.36 -5.38
C LYS A 195 14.53 -14.54 -6.53
N THR A 196 15.37 -13.72 -7.15
CA THR A 196 15.05 -13.14 -8.47
C THR A 196 15.12 -14.23 -9.55
N PRO A 197 14.61 -13.97 -10.78
CA PRO A 197 14.79 -14.87 -11.92
C PRO A 197 16.25 -15.24 -12.20
N GLU A 198 17.18 -14.35 -11.88
CA GLU A 198 18.63 -14.54 -12.04
C GLU A 198 19.27 -15.35 -10.90
N GLY A 199 18.50 -15.68 -9.86
CA GLY A 199 18.95 -16.47 -8.72
C GLY A 199 19.53 -15.65 -7.56
N GLU A 200 19.49 -14.30 -7.62
CA GLU A 200 19.90 -13.45 -6.50
C GLU A 200 18.91 -13.60 -5.34
N VAL A 201 19.41 -13.82 -4.13
CA VAL A 201 18.57 -13.88 -2.93
C VAL A 201 18.11 -12.48 -2.57
N LEU A 202 16.80 -12.31 -2.38
CA LEU A 202 16.26 -11.03 -1.94
C LEU A 202 16.63 -10.72 -0.50
N ASP A 203 17.06 -9.48 -0.28
CA ASP A 203 17.25 -8.91 1.05
C ASP A 203 15.88 -8.54 1.66
N VAL A 204 15.31 -9.49 2.42
CA VAL A 204 14.05 -9.35 3.15
C VAL A 204 14.23 -9.65 4.64
N THR A 205 13.46 -8.97 5.49
CA THR A 205 13.47 -9.10 6.95
C THR A 205 12.11 -9.58 7.44
N PRO A 206 12.00 -10.81 8.00
CA PRO A 206 10.76 -11.31 8.59
C PRO A 206 10.15 -10.34 9.62
N GLY A 207 8.85 -10.11 9.53
CA GLY A 207 8.13 -9.18 10.41
C GLY A 207 8.29 -7.68 10.08
N GLU A 208 9.24 -7.31 9.21
CA GLU A 208 9.38 -5.95 8.66
C GLU A 208 9.06 -5.87 7.18
N ASP A 209 9.16 -6.98 6.45
CA ASP A 209 8.82 -7.06 5.04
C ASP A 209 7.64 -8.02 4.82
N MET A 210 6.78 -7.64 3.88
CA MET A 210 5.69 -8.48 3.37
C MET A 210 5.71 -8.46 1.85
N MET A 211 4.98 -9.37 1.22
CA MET A 211 4.88 -9.47 -0.23
C MET A 211 3.42 -9.41 -0.67
N ARG A 212 3.06 -8.36 -1.41
CA ARG A 212 1.73 -8.23 -2.00
C ARG A 212 1.70 -9.04 -3.30
N ILE A 213 0.68 -9.88 -3.48
CA ILE A 213 0.46 -10.75 -4.64
C ILE A 213 -0.99 -10.60 -5.14
N SER A 214 -1.20 -10.56 -6.46
CA SER A 214 -2.51 -10.74 -7.09
C SER A 214 -2.53 -12.02 -7.90
N GLN A 215 -3.61 -12.76 -7.75
CA GLN A 215 -3.93 -13.93 -8.56
C GLN A 215 -5.33 -13.78 -9.14
N ASP A 216 -5.52 -14.23 -10.38
CA ASP A 216 -6.82 -14.10 -11.07
C ASP A 216 -7.90 -15.04 -10.52
N SER A 217 -7.52 -15.94 -9.59
CA SER A 217 -8.41 -16.81 -8.85
C SER A 217 -7.82 -17.18 -7.48
N LEU A 218 -8.61 -17.86 -6.65
CA LEU A 218 -8.12 -18.49 -5.41
C LEU A 218 -7.19 -19.69 -5.65
N ASP A 219 -6.96 -20.05 -6.91
CA ASP A 219 -6.00 -21.09 -7.29
C ASP A 219 -4.59 -20.56 -7.13
N THR A 220 -3.88 -21.13 -6.15
CA THR A 220 -2.49 -20.78 -5.81
C THR A 220 -1.50 -21.08 -6.93
N SER A 221 -1.90 -21.88 -7.94
CA SER A 221 -1.11 -22.16 -9.15
C SER A 221 -1.39 -21.18 -10.30
N SER A 222 -2.37 -20.30 -10.14
CA SER A 222 -2.71 -19.31 -11.17
C SER A 222 -1.58 -18.29 -11.37
N LYS A 223 -1.58 -17.70 -12.57
CA LYS A 223 -0.59 -16.69 -12.93
C LYS A 223 -0.70 -15.49 -11.99
N ILE A 224 0.43 -15.10 -11.40
CA ILE A 224 0.53 -13.83 -10.67
C ILE A 224 0.37 -12.70 -11.68
N THR A 225 -0.55 -11.78 -11.42
CA THR A 225 -0.79 -10.61 -12.28
C THR A 225 -0.17 -9.33 -11.74
N PHE A 226 0.22 -9.33 -10.46
CA PHE A 226 0.83 -8.18 -9.81
C PHE A 226 1.54 -8.63 -8.53
N GLN A 227 2.79 -8.21 -8.31
CA GLN A 227 3.57 -8.62 -7.14
C GLN A 227 4.52 -7.52 -6.71
N TYR A 228 4.61 -7.19 -5.43
CA TYR A 228 5.56 -6.18 -4.96
C TYR A 228 5.85 -6.33 -3.47
N LEU A 229 6.91 -5.68 -2.98
CA LEU A 229 7.26 -5.72 -1.56
C LEU A 229 6.58 -4.60 -0.77
N VAL A 230 6.09 -4.93 0.42
CA VAL A 230 5.50 -3.99 1.38
C VAL A 230 6.44 -3.96 2.58
N ARG A 231 7.28 -2.93 2.65
CA ARG A 231 8.42 -2.84 3.58
C ARG A 231 8.17 -1.81 4.66
N ARG A 232 8.22 -2.19 5.93
CA ARG A 232 8.11 -1.24 7.04
C ARG A 232 9.31 -0.33 7.03
N VAL A 233 9.10 0.97 6.90
CA VAL A 233 10.17 1.99 6.88
C VAL A 233 10.28 2.73 8.21
N ALA A 234 9.18 2.85 8.96
CA ALA A 234 9.22 3.48 10.28
C ALA A 234 8.05 3.04 11.16
N TYR A 235 8.20 3.26 12.45
CA TYR A 235 7.16 3.09 13.47
C TYR A 235 7.41 4.06 14.63
N LEU A 236 6.45 4.19 15.54
CA LEU A 236 6.66 4.86 16.83
C LEU A 236 6.96 3.79 17.88
N ASP A 237 8.01 3.97 18.67
CA ASP A 237 8.27 3.12 19.83
C ASP A 237 7.28 3.41 20.98
N ASP A 238 7.41 2.68 22.10
CA ASP A 238 6.53 2.83 23.27
C ASP A 238 6.59 4.23 23.90
N SER A 239 7.61 5.03 23.61
CA SER A 239 7.74 6.42 24.05
C SER A 239 7.13 7.43 23.06
N GLY A 240 6.58 6.95 21.94
CA GLY A 240 6.07 7.78 20.87
C GLY A 240 7.17 8.37 19.96
N LYS A 241 8.41 7.87 20.06
CA LYS A 241 9.53 8.37 19.26
C LYS A 241 9.58 7.65 17.91
N LEU A 242 9.81 8.41 16.84
CA LEU A 242 10.00 7.86 15.50
C LEU A 242 11.26 6.98 15.45
N VAL A 243 11.06 5.71 15.10
CA VAL A 243 12.12 4.75 14.79
C VAL A 243 12.08 4.43 13.31
N LYS A 244 13.22 4.54 12.64
CA LYS A 244 13.40 4.22 11.23
C LYS A 244 14.06 2.86 11.11
N THR A 245 13.52 2.01 10.24
CA THR A 245 14.10 0.68 9.95
C THR A 245 15.19 0.79 8.87
N PRO A 246 15.99 -0.25 8.63
CA PRO A 246 16.93 -0.28 7.50
C PRO A 246 16.26 -0.06 6.13
N ASN A 247 14.98 -0.41 5.99
CA ASN A 247 14.22 -0.17 4.76
C ASN A 247 13.97 1.32 4.49
N TYR A 248 14.02 2.18 5.51
CA TYR A 248 13.96 3.64 5.32
C TYR A 248 15.14 4.14 4.49
N ASP A 249 16.35 3.64 4.74
CA ASP A 249 17.54 4.03 3.98
C ASP A 249 17.45 3.54 2.53
N LYS A 250 16.89 2.34 2.31
CA LYS A 250 16.59 1.81 0.96
C LYS A 250 15.61 2.73 0.23
N LEU A 251 14.51 3.11 0.89
CA LEU A 251 13.54 4.08 0.36
C LEU A 251 14.23 5.41 0.01
N MET A 252 15.03 5.98 0.91
CA MET A 252 15.74 7.24 0.67
C MET A 252 16.71 7.16 -0.51
N LYS A 253 17.43 6.04 -0.65
CA LYS A 253 18.34 5.80 -1.78
C LYS A 253 17.59 5.77 -3.10
N VAL A 254 16.41 5.17 -3.14
CA VAL A 254 15.56 5.11 -4.33
C VAL A 254 14.94 6.48 -4.64
N ALA A 255 14.39 7.15 -3.64
CA ALA A 255 13.79 8.47 -3.79
C ALA A 255 14.79 9.54 -4.26
N LYS A 256 16.02 9.53 -3.72
CA LYS A 256 17.09 10.47 -4.09
C LYS A 256 17.64 10.28 -5.49
N LYS A 257 17.55 9.06 -6.06
CA LYS A 257 17.93 8.82 -7.46
C LYS A 257 17.08 9.65 -8.42
N GLY A 258 15.90 10.09 -7.98
CA GLY A 258 14.98 10.87 -8.78
C GLY A 258 14.37 10.04 -9.90
N SER A 259 13.12 10.33 -10.22
CA SER A 259 12.43 9.75 -11.36
C SER A 259 11.87 10.89 -12.18
N GLN A 260 12.74 11.54 -12.96
CA GLN A 260 12.33 12.59 -13.87
C GLN A 260 11.85 11.94 -15.17
N PHE A 261 10.62 11.41 -15.15
CA PHE A 261 10.01 10.81 -16.33
C PHE A 261 9.47 11.90 -17.26
N CYS A 262 10.34 12.53 -18.03
CA CYS A 262 9.91 13.47 -19.05
C CYS A 262 9.33 12.72 -20.26
N CYS A 263 8.13 13.11 -20.71
CA CYS A 263 7.49 12.75 -21.98
C CYS A 263 7.95 11.45 -22.67
N PHE A 264 7.21 10.35 -22.46
CA PHE A 264 7.42 9.05 -23.11
C PHE A 264 8.80 8.41 -22.93
N ASP A 265 9.69 8.97 -22.10
CA ASP A 265 10.90 8.29 -21.67
C ASP A 265 10.52 7.19 -20.67
N CYS A 266 10.17 6.05 -21.25
CA CYS A 266 9.98 4.80 -20.53
C CYS A 266 11.27 3.99 -20.55
N GLY A 267 12.41 4.67 -20.42
CA GLY A 267 13.72 4.04 -20.29
C GLY A 267 13.63 2.84 -19.35
N ASP A 268 14.43 1.82 -19.64
CA ASP A 268 14.45 0.50 -18.97
C ASP A 268 14.71 0.57 -17.44
N ALA A 269 14.71 1.74 -16.82
CA ALA A 269 15.28 1.99 -15.52
C ALA A 269 14.22 2.30 -14.45
N LYS A 270 14.02 1.29 -13.59
CA LYS A 270 13.67 1.37 -12.15
C LYS A 270 12.17 1.41 -11.84
N LEU A 271 11.55 0.23 -11.85
CA LEU A 271 10.24 -0.01 -11.22
C LEU A 271 10.23 0.35 -9.73
N ASP A 272 11.39 0.37 -9.09
CA ASP A 272 11.55 0.85 -7.72
C ASP A 272 11.18 2.34 -7.55
N ALA A 273 11.12 3.14 -8.63
CA ALA A 273 10.99 4.58 -8.57
C ALA A 273 9.66 5.06 -7.94
N ILE A 274 9.76 5.55 -6.69
CA ILE A 274 8.81 6.44 -6.04
C ILE A 274 9.14 7.89 -6.40
N GLN A 275 8.14 8.72 -6.71
CA GLN A 275 8.40 10.14 -6.93
C GLN A 275 8.80 10.82 -5.63
N ARG A 276 9.76 11.74 -5.73
CA ARG A 276 10.21 12.54 -4.58
C ARG A 276 9.05 13.31 -3.92
N THR A 277 8.21 13.93 -4.74
CA THR A 277 7.04 14.66 -4.26
C THR A 277 5.85 13.72 -4.22
N GLN A 278 5.33 13.52 -3.00
CA GLN A 278 4.15 12.73 -2.74
C GLN A 278 3.01 13.63 -2.27
N ASN A 279 1.79 13.29 -2.68
CA ASN A 279 0.55 13.79 -2.13
C ASN A 279 0.06 12.85 -1.04
N TYR A 280 -0.43 13.37 0.07
CA TYR A 280 -1.03 12.55 1.11
C TYR A 280 -2.12 13.31 1.86
N ARG A 281 -2.92 12.56 2.60
CA ARG A 281 -3.89 13.08 3.57
C ARG A 281 -3.70 12.31 4.86
N VAL A 282 -3.89 12.98 5.98
CA VAL A 282 -3.79 12.34 7.30
C VAL A 282 -5.19 11.91 7.72
N ALA A 283 -5.32 10.69 8.22
CA ALA A 283 -6.58 10.20 8.75
C ALA A 283 -7.02 11.04 9.96
N THR A 284 -8.31 11.28 10.09
CA THR A 284 -8.86 11.73 11.38
C THR A 284 -8.76 10.57 12.37
N PRO A 285 -8.45 10.83 13.65
CA PRO A 285 -8.44 9.79 14.68
C PRO A 285 -9.72 8.93 14.65
N PRO A 286 -9.64 7.61 14.88
CA PRO A 286 -10.82 6.77 14.94
C PRO A 286 -11.80 7.27 16.01
N ALA A 287 -13.10 7.28 15.70
CA ALA A 287 -14.15 7.82 16.59
C ALA A 287 -14.17 7.18 17.99
N GLN A 288 -13.61 5.98 18.15
CA GLN A 288 -13.54 5.28 19.43
C GLN A 288 -12.54 5.92 20.42
N VAL A 289 -11.48 6.55 19.93
CA VAL A 289 -10.48 7.24 20.78
C VAL A 289 -11.07 8.53 21.38
N THR A 290 -11.98 9.19 20.66
CA THR A 290 -12.62 10.42 21.14
C THR A 290 -13.66 10.21 22.25
N MET A 291 -14.13 8.98 22.50
CA MET A 291 -15.16 8.71 23.52
C MET A 291 -14.59 8.30 24.88
N SER A 292 -13.34 7.83 24.95
CA SER A 292 -12.71 7.48 26.24
C SER A 292 -12.18 8.68 27.02
N GLU A 293 -12.05 9.85 26.39
CA GLU A 293 -11.57 11.09 27.02
C GLU A 293 -12.70 12.03 27.51
N SER A 294 -13.96 11.60 27.39
CA SER A 294 -15.14 12.42 27.76
C SER A 294 -15.94 11.87 28.96
N VAL A 295 -15.32 11.05 29.80
CA VAL A 295 -15.88 10.57 31.09
C VAL A 295 -15.09 11.13 32.26
#